data_AF-R7BPZ0-F1
#
_entry.id   AF-R7BPZ0-F1
#
_cell.length_a   1.000
_cell.length_b   1.000
_cell.length_c   1.000
_cell.angle_alpha   90.00
_cell.angle_beta   90.00
_cell.angle_gamma   90.00
#
_symmetry.space_group_name_H-M   'P 1'
#
loop_
_entity.id
_entity.type
_entity.pdbx_description
1 polymer ?
#
loop_
_entity_poly.entity_id
_entity_poly.type
_entity_poly.pdbx_seq_one_letter_code
_entity_poly.pdbx_strand_id
1 'polypeptide(L)' 'MLLTSWQDPEDALMHEVALSLRVDAIISRNAQDYEGGFMSVLPCSELFEEFKS' A
#
# COMPACT_ATOMS: atom_id res chain seq x y z
N MET A 1 -5.23 8.16 19.03
CA MET A 1 -3.96 7.75 18.43
C MET A 1 -4.13 6.29 18.07
N LEU A 2 -4.19 6.01 16.77
CA LEU A 2 -4.82 4.83 16.22
C LEU A 2 -4.13 3.55 16.75
N LEU A 3 -4.91 2.72 17.44
CA LEU A 3 -4.55 1.35 17.81
C LEU A 3 -4.55 0.51 16.53
N THR A 4 -3.54 0.70 15.69
CA THR A 4 -3.35 -0.13 14.50
C THR A 4 -2.35 -1.22 14.85
N SER A 5 -2.55 -2.42 14.30
CA SER A 5 -1.57 -3.51 14.36
C SER A 5 -0.36 -3.24 13.45
N TRP A 6 -0.29 -2.08 12.80
CA TRP A 6 0.76 -1.73 11.86
C TRP A 6 1.96 -1.19 12.63
N GLN A 7 3.14 -1.63 12.23
CA GLN A 7 4.40 -1.18 12.83
C GLN A 7 4.70 0.28 12.53
N ASP A 8 4.24 0.78 11.37
CA ASP A 8 4.43 2.15 10.93
C ASP A 8 3.10 2.92 10.87
N PRO A 9 2.94 4.03 11.63
CA PRO A 9 1.76 4.88 11.54
C PRO A 9 1.60 5.58 10.18
N GLU A 10 2.68 5.78 9.41
CA GLU A 10 2.62 6.31 8.03
C GLU A 10 1.89 5.32 7.12
N ASP A 11 2.28 4.05 7.14
CA ASP A 11 1.69 3.01 6.31
C ASP A 11 0.20 2.80 6.63
N ALA A 12 -0.16 2.86 7.92
CA ALA A 12 -1.56 2.78 8.35
C ALA A 12 -2.41 3.93 7.77
N LEU A 13 -1.88 5.15 7.79
CA LEU A 13 -2.56 6.32 7.22
C LEU A 13 -2.68 6.21 5.70
N MET A 14 -1.62 5.77 5.03
CA MET A 14 -1.61 5.57 3.58
C MET A 14 -2.65 4.53 3.17
N HIS A 15 -2.77 3.43 3.91
CA HIS A 15 -3.81 2.42 3.70
C HIS A 15 -5.23 2.97 3.91
N GLU A 16 -5.46 3.78 4.95
CA GLU A 16 -6.76 4.42 5.22
C GLU A 16 -7.17 5.40 4.12
N VAL A 17 -6.22 6.23 3.66
CA VAL A 17 -6.44 7.17 2.55
C VAL A 17 -6.73 6.42 1.26
N ALA A 18 -5.98 5.37 0.98
CA ALA A 18 -6.16 4.54 -0.20
C ALA A 18 -7.56 3.90 -0.24
N LEU A 19 -8.04 3.36 0.89
CA LEU A 19 -9.41 2.86 1.03
C LEU A 19 -10.45 3.96 0.80
N SER A 20 -10.22 5.16 1.35
CA SER A 20 -11.12 6.31 1.23
C SER A 20 -11.25 6.80 -0.22
N LEU A 21 -10.12 6.80 -0.95
CA LEU A 21 -10.06 7.17 -2.36
C LEU A 21 -10.48 6.06 -3.31
N ARG A 22 -10.67 4.83 -2.80
CA ARG A 22 -10.99 3.62 -3.58
C ARG A 22 -9.98 3.37 -4.70
N VAL A 23 -8.70 3.54 -4.39
CA VAL A 23 -7.64 3.23 -5.35
C VAL A 23 -7.53 1.72 -5.53
N ASP A 24 -7.14 1.29 -6.74
CA ASP A 24 -7.01 -0.14 -7.05
C ASP A 24 -5.76 -0.76 -6.41
N ALA A 25 -4.68 0.02 -6.24
CA ALA A 25 -3.45 -0.45 -5.62
C ALA A 25 -2.64 0.69 -4.98
N ILE A 26 -1.84 0.33 -3.97
CA ILE A 26 -0.77 1.16 -3.41
C ILE A 26 0.55 0.73 -4.03
N ILE A 27 1.40 1.68 -4.40
CA ILE A 27 2.74 1.38 -4.90
C ILE A 27 3.74 1.69 -3.79
N SER A 28 4.45 0.68 -3.32
CA SER A 28 5.43 0.82 -2.23
C SER A 28 6.68 -0.01 -2.49
N ARG A 29 7.83 0.49 -2.05
CA ARG A 29 9.08 -0.28 -2.08
C ARG A 29 9.11 -1.39 -1.03
N ASN A 30 8.33 -1.23 0.02
CA ASN A 30 8.24 -2.17 1.12
C ASN A 30 6.83 -2.78 1.18
N ALA A 31 6.38 -3.39 0.07
CA ALA A 31 5.04 -3.97 -0.01
C ALA A 31 4.76 -5.02 1.09
N GLN A 32 5.80 -5.69 1.59
CA GLN A 32 5.74 -6.63 2.70
C GLN A 32 5.23 -6.00 4.03
N ASP A 33 5.43 -4.70 4.22
CA ASP A 33 5.02 -4.00 5.46
C ASP A 33 3.49 -3.80 5.50
N TYR A 34 2.82 -4.05 4.38
CA TYR A 34 1.38 -4.01 4.19
C TYR A 34 0.71 -5.40 4.26
N GLU A 35 1.47 -6.45 4.62
CA GLU A 35 0.94 -7.82 4.75
C GLU A 35 -0.20 -7.89 5.79
N GLY A 36 -1.43 -8.08 5.29
CA GLY A 36 -2.66 -8.07 6.08
C GLY A 36 -3.67 -6.98 5.69
N GLY A 37 -3.32 -6.09 4.78
CA GLY A 37 -4.25 -5.13 4.17
C GLY A 37 -5.27 -5.79 3.23
N PHE A 38 -6.43 -5.16 3.07
CA PHE A 38 -7.47 -5.59 2.11
C PHE A 38 -7.22 -5.10 0.68
N MET A 39 -6.11 -4.40 0.45
CA MET A 39 -5.79 -3.70 -0.79
C MET A 39 -4.52 -4.27 -1.43
N SER A 40 -4.47 -4.27 -2.76
CA SER A 40 -3.28 -4.68 -3.51
C SER A 40 -2.13 -3.69 -3.28
N VAL A 41 -0.96 -4.19 -2.90
CA VAL A 41 0.25 -3.37 -2.77
C VAL A 41 1.30 -3.94 -3.70
N LEU A 42 1.75 -3.12 -4.65
CA LEU A 42 2.67 -3.52 -5.70
C LEU A 42 4.05 -2.87 -5.49
N PRO A 43 5.14 -3.61 -5.74
CA PRO A 43 6.47 -3.02 -5.80
C PRO A 43 6.61 -2.12 -7.03
N CYS A 44 7.43 -1.08 -6.90
CA CYS A 44 7.71 -0.16 -8.01
C CYS A 44 8.21 -0.87 -9.28
N SER A 45 8.97 -1.97 -9.14
CA SER A 45 9.45 -2.75 -10.28
C SER A 45 8.31 -3.28 -11.15
N GLU A 46 7.24 -3.79 -10.53
CA GLU A 46 6.09 -4.32 -11.27
C GLU A 46 5.36 -3.21 -12.03
N LEU A 47 5.17 -2.06 -11.39
CA LEU A 47 4.59 -0.89 -12.06
C LEU A 47 5.40 -0.47 -13.30
N PHE A 48 6.73 -0.41 -13.19
CA PHE A 48 7.57 0.00 -14.32
C PHE A 48 7.63 -1.04 -15.45
N GLU A 49 7.45 -2.33 -15.16
CA GLU A 49 7.33 -3.35 -16.20
C GLU A 49 6.01 -3.22 -16.97
N GLU A 50 4.89 -2.93 -16.28
CA GLU A 50 3.59 -2.65 -16.93
C GLU A 50 3.65 -1.44 -17.88
N PHE A 51 4.40 -0.39 -17.52
CA PHE A 51 4.57 0.80 -18.38
C PHE A 51 5.48 0.59 -19.60
N LYS A 52 6.25 -0.50 -19.65
CA LYS A 52 7.12 -0.81 -20.80
C LYS A 52 6.41 -1.59 -21.91
N SER A 53 5.20 -2.08 -21.65
CA SER A 53 4.38 -2.81 -22.63
C SER A 53 3.58 -1.89 -23.54
#